data_AF-A0A423GML7-F1
#
_entry.id   AF-A0A423GML7-F1
#
_cell.length_a   1.000
_cell.length_b   1.000
_cell.length_c   1.000
_cell.angle_alpha   90.00
_cell.angle_beta   90.00
_cell.angle_gamma   90.00
#
_symmetry.space_group_name_H-M   'P 1'
#
loop_
_entity.id
_entity.type
_entity.pdbx_description
1 polymer ?
#
loop_
_entity_poly.entity_id
_entity_poly.type
_entity_poly.pdbx_seq_one_letter_code
_entity_poly.pdbx_strand_id
1 'polypeptide(L)'
;MNIWSDFVLALGQKEAGDVVENVFRRIGESPSVSETPDSYNDPLGKTKFYKFYESGLEFGFRSGKLNHVHFFVQDHEGYSAYRGDMLGRVAQVWNCKEVVRELGIASRAGEGRVDMLIGYVHQWMRYEYGEYALRMEFSQNGDLWKATLIST
;
A
#
# COMPACT_ATOMS: atom_id res chain seq x y z
N MET A 1 0.44 -19.53 4.25
CA MET A 1 -0.76 -19.23 3.44
C MET A 1 -0.56 -17.84 2.88
N ASN A 2 -0.37 -17.71 1.57
CA ASN A 2 -0.06 -16.43 0.92
C ASN A 2 -1.33 -15.56 0.88
N ILE A 3 -1.30 -14.37 1.51
CA ILE A 3 -2.42 -13.40 1.48
C ILE A 3 -2.22 -12.32 0.42
N TRP A 4 -1.02 -12.23 -0.16
CA TRP A 4 -0.67 -11.22 -1.17
C TRP A 4 -1.59 -11.28 -2.40
N SER A 5 -1.84 -12.48 -2.91
CA SER A 5 -2.75 -12.70 -4.05
C SER A 5 -4.15 -12.17 -3.78
N ASP A 6 -4.63 -12.27 -2.55
CA ASP A 6 -5.98 -11.82 -2.20
C ASP A 6 -6.06 -10.29 -2.22
N PHE A 7 -5.01 -9.57 -1.80
CA PHE A 7 -4.97 -8.12 -1.93
C PHE A 7 -4.96 -7.68 -3.39
N VAL A 8 -4.22 -8.38 -4.25
CA VAL A 8 -4.21 -8.11 -5.69
C VAL A 8 -5.60 -8.35 -6.29
N LEU A 9 -6.24 -9.49 -5.97
CA LEU A 9 -7.60 -9.81 -6.44
C LEU A 9 -8.67 -8.84 -5.92
N ALA A 10 -8.46 -8.27 -4.74
CA ALA A 10 -9.38 -7.29 -4.15
C ALA A 10 -9.32 -5.93 -4.85
N LEU A 11 -8.24 -5.58 -5.55
CA LEU A 11 -8.16 -4.31 -6.27
C LEU A 11 -9.29 -4.19 -7.30
N GLY A 12 -9.89 -3.01 -7.39
CA GLY A 12 -11.02 -2.72 -8.26
C GLY A 12 -12.36 -3.35 -7.83
N GLN A 13 -12.37 -4.21 -6.82
CA GLN A 13 -13.59 -4.81 -6.28
C GLN A 13 -14.40 -3.81 -5.46
N LYS A 14 -15.70 -4.08 -5.34
CA LYS A 14 -16.63 -3.24 -4.57
C LYS A 14 -16.36 -3.35 -3.08
N GLU A 15 -16.53 -2.25 -2.36
CA GLU A 15 -16.39 -2.16 -0.89
C GLU A 15 -17.20 -3.22 -0.14
N ALA A 16 -18.49 -3.37 -0.48
CA ALA A 16 -19.39 -4.37 0.09
C ALA A 16 -19.44 -5.66 -0.76
N GLY A 17 -18.30 -6.08 -1.31
CA GLY A 17 -18.19 -7.31 -2.11
C GLY A 17 -17.49 -8.44 -1.35
N ASP A 18 -17.90 -9.68 -1.62
CA ASP A 18 -17.39 -10.88 -0.94
C ASP A 18 -15.86 -10.98 -0.92
N VAL A 19 -15.18 -10.54 -1.98
CA VAL A 19 -13.71 -10.56 -2.08
C VAL A 19 -13.09 -9.66 -1.01
N VAL A 20 -13.59 -8.44 -0.86
CA VAL A 20 -13.08 -7.47 0.13
C VAL A 20 -13.42 -7.92 1.54
N GLU A 21 -14.65 -8.40 1.77
CA GLU A 21 -15.07 -8.91 3.08
C GLU A 21 -14.22 -10.11 3.54
N ASN A 22 -13.88 -11.01 2.61
CA ASN A 22 -13.01 -12.15 2.91
C ASN A 22 -11.59 -11.69 3.28
N VAL A 23 -11.04 -10.68 2.59
CA VAL A 23 -9.74 -10.09 2.96
C VAL A 23 -9.80 -9.49 4.36
N PHE A 24 -10.83 -8.71 4.70
CA PHE A 24 -10.97 -8.11 6.02
C PHE A 24 -11.11 -9.16 7.12
N ARG A 25 -11.88 -10.23 6.86
CA ARG A 25 -12.00 -11.36 7.79
C ARG A 25 -10.66 -12.07 8.02
N ARG A 26 -9.83 -12.21 6.98
CA ARG A 26 -8.49 -12.80 7.08
C ARG A 26 -7.49 -11.92 7.82
N ILE A 27 -7.61 -10.60 7.72
CA ILE A 27 -6.82 -9.66 8.52
C ILE A 27 -7.13 -9.84 10.01
N GLY A 28 -8.41 -10.04 10.36
CA GLY A 28 -8.80 -10.36 11.73
C GLY A 28 -8.74 -9.17 12.70
N GLU A 29 -8.63 -7.95 12.18
CA GLU A 29 -8.65 -6.70 12.93
C GLU A 29 -9.87 -5.87 12.51
N SER A 30 -10.44 -5.09 13.44
CA SER A 30 -11.52 -4.15 13.12
C SER A 30 -10.92 -2.81 12.68
N PRO A 31 -11.23 -2.31 11.48
CA PRO A 31 -10.62 -1.09 10.98
C PRO A 31 -11.24 0.16 11.60
N SER A 32 -10.42 1.20 11.77
CA SER A 32 -10.92 2.57 11.92
C SER A 32 -11.28 3.13 10.55
N VAL A 33 -12.44 3.79 10.44
CA VAL A 33 -12.94 4.31 9.17
C VAL A 33 -12.88 5.84 9.17
N SER A 34 -12.35 6.41 8.08
CA SER A 34 -12.35 7.86 7.85
C SER A 34 -12.56 8.17 6.38
N GLU A 35 -12.97 9.39 6.04
CA GLU A 35 -13.17 9.82 4.65
C GLU A 35 -12.47 11.15 4.38
N THR A 36 -12.06 11.37 3.13
CA THR A 36 -11.63 12.70 2.68
C THR A 36 -12.76 13.70 2.96
N PRO A 37 -12.47 14.82 3.68
CA PRO A 37 -13.48 15.82 3.98
C PRO A 37 -14.08 16.44 2.72
N ASP A 38 -15.39 16.70 2.75
CA ASP A 38 -16.10 17.31 1.62
C ASP A 38 -15.57 18.71 1.25
N SER A 39 -14.91 19.39 2.20
CA SER A 39 -14.29 20.70 1.99
C SER A 39 -13.16 20.71 0.95
N TYR A 40 -12.59 19.56 0.60
CA TYR A 40 -11.60 19.45 -0.47
C TYR A 40 -12.22 19.57 -1.88
N ASN A 41 -13.55 19.49 -1.99
CA ASN A 41 -14.31 19.66 -3.23
C ASN A 41 -13.78 18.86 -4.44
N ASP A 42 -13.24 17.66 -4.18
CA ASP A 42 -12.77 16.71 -5.18
C ASP A 42 -13.62 15.43 -5.11
N PRO A 43 -14.81 15.42 -5.75
CA PRO A 43 -15.72 14.28 -5.68
C PRO A 43 -15.15 13.01 -6.34
N LEU A 44 -14.17 13.14 -7.23
CA LEU A 44 -13.51 12.01 -7.88
C LEU A 44 -12.35 11.46 -7.04
N GLY A 45 -11.65 12.33 -6.31
CA GLY A 45 -10.58 11.96 -5.37
C GLY A 45 -11.07 11.58 -3.97
N LYS A 46 -12.35 11.82 -3.64
CA LYS A 46 -12.92 11.47 -2.33
C LYS A 46 -12.68 9.99 -2.03
N THR A 47 -11.90 9.75 -0.99
CA THR A 47 -11.44 8.42 -0.61
C THR A 47 -11.98 8.07 0.76
N LYS A 48 -12.55 6.87 0.88
CA LYS A 48 -12.88 6.26 2.16
C LYS A 48 -11.76 5.32 2.57
N PHE A 49 -11.23 5.53 3.76
CA PHE A 49 -10.09 4.80 4.29
C PHE A 49 -10.54 3.82 5.38
N TYR A 50 -10.11 2.58 5.24
CA TYR A 50 -10.21 1.55 6.28
C TYR A 50 -8.80 1.27 6.81
N LYS A 51 -8.58 1.62 8.07
CA LYS A 51 -7.27 1.69 8.71
C LYS A 51 -7.13 0.56 9.73
N PHE A 52 -6.24 -0.37 9.46
CA PHE A 52 -5.90 -1.50 10.32
C PHE A 52 -4.52 -1.20 10.93
N TYR A 53 -4.53 -0.46 12.04
CA TYR A 53 -3.32 0.06 12.68
C TYR A 53 -2.41 -1.04 13.18
N GLU A 54 -2.95 -2.10 13.79
CA GLU A 54 -2.14 -3.19 14.35
C GLU A 54 -1.53 -4.07 13.25
N SER A 55 -2.24 -4.23 12.14
CA SER A 55 -1.79 -4.99 10.98
C SER A 55 -0.86 -4.20 10.05
N GLY A 56 -0.78 -2.87 10.19
CA GLY A 56 0.01 -2.03 9.29
C GLY A 56 -0.58 -1.90 7.89
N LEU A 57 -1.91 -1.87 7.77
CA LEU A 57 -2.61 -1.82 6.50
C LEU A 57 -3.59 -0.64 6.44
N GLU A 58 -3.69 -0.01 5.27
CA GLU A 58 -4.73 0.97 4.98
C GLU A 58 -5.32 0.71 3.59
N PHE A 59 -6.65 0.66 3.50
CA PHE A 59 -7.38 0.44 2.25
C PHE A 59 -8.08 1.73 1.85
N GLY A 60 -7.82 2.22 0.65
CA GLY A 60 -8.47 3.40 0.09
C GLY A 60 -9.49 3.03 -0.97
N PHE A 61 -10.75 3.34 -0.70
CA PHE A 61 -11.87 3.15 -1.63
C PHE A 61 -12.22 4.46 -2.33
N ARG A 62 -12.28 4.43 -3.66
CA ARG A 62 -12.75 5.55 -4.48
C ARG A 62 -13.92 5.09 -5.32
N SER A 63 -14.98 5.90 -5.38
CA SER A 63 -16.22 5.57 -6.09
C SER A 63 -16.77 4.16 -5.75
N GLY A 64 -16.67 3.76 -4.48
CA GLY A 64 -17.15 2.48 -3.97
C GLY A 64 -16.32 1.25 -4.35
N LYS A 65 -15.13 1.44 -4.94
CA LYS A 65 -14.21 0.36 -5.32
C LYS A 65 -12.86 0.51 -4.64
N LEU A 66 -12.20 -0.60 -4.33
CA LEU A 66 -10.86 -0.59 -3.76
C LEU A 66 -9.87 -0.04 -4.78
N ASN A 67 -9.34 1.15 -4.51
CA ASN A 67 -8.40 1.81 -5.39
C ASN A 67 -6.95 1.51 -5.03
N HIS A 68 -6.62 1.47 -3.74
CA HIS A 68 -5.26 1.16 -3.30
C HIS A 68 -5.24 0.49 -1.93
N VAL A 69 -4.14 -0.23 -1.67
CA VAL A 69 -3.81 -0.80 -0.35
C VAL A 69 -2.40 -0.38 0.00
N HIS A 70 -2.23 0.28 1.15
CA HIS A 70 -0.95 0.60 1.73
C HIS A 70 -0.52 -0.50 2.71
N PHE A 71 0.77 -0.85 2.63
CA PHE A 71 1.45 -1.77 3.53
C PHE A 71 2.57 -0.99 4.20
N PHE A 72 2.39 -0.65 5.48
CA PHE A 72 3.40 0.06 6.26
C PHE A 72 4.39 -0.97 6.80
N VAL A 73 5.56 -1.12 6.18
CA VAL A 73 6.51 -2.21 6.52
C VAL A 73 7.36 -1.86 7.74
N GLN A 74 7.35 -0.57 8.11
CA GLN A 74 7.93 -0.02 9.34
C GLN A 74 6.85 0.76 10.09
N ASP A 75 7.02 0.92 11.41
CA ASP A 75 6.09 1.68 12.25
C ASP A 75 6.02 3.14 11.78
N HIS A 76 4.82 3.65 11.50
CA HIS A 76 4.64 4.98 10.93
C HIS A 76 3.23 5.51 11.16
N GLU A 77 3.08 6.79 11.55
CA GLU A 77 1.78 7.47 11.71
C GLU A 77 0.74 6.70 12.55
N GLY A 78 1.20 5.95 13.56
CA GLY A 78 0.35 5.14 14.42
C GLY A 78 0.04 3.73 13.89
N TYR A 79 0.50 3.39 12.68
CA TYR A 79 0.49 2.02 12.18
C TYR A 79 1.70 1.24 12.71
N SER A 80 1.44 0.01 13.14
CA SER A 80 2.45 -1.03 13.38
C SER A 80 3.00 -1.54 12.04
N ALA A 81 4.20 -2.13 12.06
CA ALA A 81 4.79 -2.76 10.89
C ALA A 81 3.99 -3.98 10.40
N TYR A 82 3.62 -3.97 9.12
CA TYR A 82 3.03 -5.08 8.37
C TYR A 82 4.04 -6.22 8.20
N ARG A 83 3.80 -7.36 8.83
CA ARG A 83 4.71 -8.53 8.84
C ARG A 83 4.28 -9.67 7.92
N GLY A 84 3.33 -9.44 7.02
CA GLY A 84 2.79 -10.47 6.13
C GLY A 84 3.64 -10.73 4.89
N ASP A 85 3.09 -11.54 3.99
CA ASP A 85 3.71 -11.88 2.70
C ASP A 85 3.60 -10.73 1.70
N MET A 86 4.69 -10.49 0.99
CA MET A 86 4.78 -9.60 -0.16
C MET A 86 5.62 -10.29 -1.23
N LEU A 87 5.01 -10.60 -2.36
CA LEU A 87 5.68 -11.26 -3.49
C LEU A 87 6.35 -12.59 -3.10
N GLY A 88 5.71 -13.37 -2.22
CA GLY A 88 6.18 -14.70 -1.82
C GLY A 88 7.25 -14.70 -0.73
N ARG A 89 7.56 -13.54 -0.13
CA ARG A 89 8.51 -13.38 0.98
C ARG A 89 7.92 -12.46 2.04
N VAL A 90 8.40 -12.56 3.28
CA VAL A 90 8.00 -11.64 4.37
C VAL A 90 8.40 -10.20 4.02
N ALA A 91 7.51 -9.23 4.19
CA ALA A 91 7.72 -7.85 3.72
C ALA A 91 9.05 -7.22 4.19
N GLN A 92 9.49 -7.49 5.42
CA GLN A 92 10.68 -6.91 6.05
C GLN A 92 12.01 -7.30 5.38
N VAL A 93 12.05 -8.37 4.59
CA VAL A 93 13.31 -8.80 3.96
C VAL A 93 13.68 -7.93 2.76
N TRP A 94 12.68 -7.25 2.17
CA TRP A 94 12.86 -6.48 0.97
C TRP A 94 13.68 -5.22 1.23
N ASN A 95 14.68 -5.00 0.39
CA ASN A 95 15.41 -3.75 0.28
C ASN A 95 15.56 -3.39 -1.20
N CYS A 96 15.98 -2.16 -1.47
CA CYS A 96 16.14 -1.62 -2.82
C CYS A 96 16.95 -2.52 -3.75
N LYS A 97 18.05 -3.13 -3.26
CA LYS A 97 18.91 -3.99 -4.09
C LYS A 97 18.22 -5.30 -4.43
N GLU A 98 17.55 -5.91 -3.45
CA GLU A 98 16.77 -7.13 -3.67
C GLU A 98 15.62 -6.90 -4.64
N VAL A 99 14.88 -5.79 -4.48
CA VAL A 99 13.76 -5.46 -5.37
C VAL A 99 14.23 -5.31 -6.81
N VAL A 100 15.32 -4.59 -7.06
CA VAL A 100 15.88 -4.44 -8.43
C VAL A 100 16.38 -5.78 -8.98
N ARG A 101 16.99 -6.63 -8.14
CA ARG A 101 17.46 -7.95 -8.56
C ARG A 101 16.31 -8.87 -8.97
N GLU A 102 15.22 -8.90 -8.20
CA GLU A 102 14.11 -9.83 -8.41
C GLU A 102 13.08 -9.30 -9.44
N LEU A 103 12.77 -8.00 -9.40
CA LEU A 103 11.72 -7.40 -10.25
C LEU A 103 12.28 -6.70 -11.49
N GLY A 104 13.60 -6.52 -11.57
CA GLY A 104 14.25 -5.80 -12.65
C GLY A 104 14.10 -4.28 -12.55
N ILE A 105 14.12 -3.61 -13.70
CA ILE A 105 14.06 -2.16 -13.79
C ILE A 105 12.61 -1.69 -13.58
N ALA A 106 12.41 -0.77 -12.64
CA ALA A 106 11.12 -0.16 -12.39
C ALA A 106 10.63 0.67 -13.59
N SER A 107 9.33 0.62 -13.87
CA SER A 107 8.68 1.44 -14.91
C SER A 107 8.84 2.94 -14.64
N ARG A 108 8.83 3.33 -13.36
CA ARG A 108 9.14 4.68 -12.89
C ARG A 108 9.86 4.59 -11.56
N ALA A 109 10.74 5.55 -11.27
CA ALA A 109 11.39 5.67 -9.98
C ALA A 109 11.61 7.14 -9.62
N GLY A 110 11.77 7.41 -8.33
CA GLY A 110 12.18 8.69 -7.80
C GLY A 110 13.28 8.50 -6.77
N GLU A 111 14.27 9.39 -6.80
CA GLU A 111 15.36 9.37 -5.84
C GLU A 111 14.91 9.90 -4.47
N GLY A 112 15.53 9.38 -3.41
CA GLY A 112 15.32 9.89 -2.08
C GLY A 112 16.01 11.23 -1.91
N ARG A 113 15.32 12.22 -1.34
CA ARG A 113 15.85 13.58 -1.18
C ARG A 113 15.33 14.24 0.09
N VAL A 114 16.14 15.12 0.65
CA VAL A 114 15.69 16.05 1.68
C VAL A 114 14.94 17.19 1.00
N ASP A 115 13.71 17.43 1.43
CA ASP A 115 12.89 18.57 1.09
C ASP A 115 12.74 19.48 2.33
N MET A 116 12.90 20.78 2.15
CA MET A 116 12.93 21.72 3.28
C MET A 116 11.55 21.91 3.95
N LEU A 117 10.45 21.58 3.28
CA LEU A 117 9.10 21.78 3.80
C LEU A 117 8.53 20.51 4.43
N ILE A 118 8.76 19.37 3.79
CA ILE A 118 8.13 18.09 4.14
C ILE A 118 9.12 17.06 4.69
N GLY A 119 10.37 17.45 4.91
CA GLY A 119 11.41 16.57 5.45
C GLY A 119 11.94 15.61 4.40
N TYR A 120 12.16 14.34 4.76
CA TYR A 120 12.74 13.38 3.84
C TYR A 120 11.68 12.76 2.92
N VAL A 121 11.85 12.92 1.61
CA VAL A 121 11.10 12.19 0.60
C VAL A 121 11.82 10.88 0.33
N HIS A 122 11.13 9.77 0.58
CA HIS A 122 11.67 8.44 0.35
C HIS A 122 11.97 8.18 -1.12
N GLN A 123 13.08 7.46 -1.37
CA GLN A 123 13.30 6.83 -2.68
C GLN A 123 12.13 5.90 -2.96
N TRP A 124 11.65 5.86 -4.21
CA TRP A 124 10.58 4.96 -4.59
C TRP A 124 10.75 4.36 -5.98
N MET A 125 10.15 3.19 -6.17
CA MET A 125 10.09 2.45 -7.43
C MET A 125 8.64 2.06 -7.70
N ARG A 126 8.23 2.09 -8.97
CA ARG A 126 6.90 1.69 -9.42
C ARG A 126 6.99 0.67 -10.55
N TYR A 127 6.26 -0.42 -10.39
CA TYR A 127 6.14 -1.53 -11.34
C TYR A 127 4.69 -1.61 -11.82
N GLU A 128 4.49 -1.82 -13.12
CA GLU A 128 3.16 -1.94 -13.75
C GLU A 128 2.91 -3.41 -14.11
N TYR A 129 1.75 -3.94 -13.71
CA TYR A 129 1.35 -5.34 -13.92
C TYR A 129 0.06 -5.46 -14.74
N GLY A 130 -0.20 -4.50 -15.63
CA GLY A 130 -1.35 -4.47 -16.52
C GLY A 130 -2.62 -3.94 -15.85
N GLU A 131 -3.16 -4.69 -14.87
CA GLU A 131 -4.41 -4.34 -14.16
C GLU A 131 -4.16 -3.62 -12.83
N TYR A 132 -2.92 -3.57 -12.39
CA TYR A 132 -2.52 -2.85 -11.18
C TYR A 132 -1.06 -2.41 -11.26
N ALA A 133 -0.69 -1.57 -10.32
CA ALA A 133 0.69 -1.17 -10.09
C ALA A 133 1.12 -1.45 -8.65
N LEU A 134 2.40 -1.74 -8.49
CA LEU A 134 3.07 -1.81 -7.21
C LEU A 134 4.04 -0.64 -7.08
N ARG A 135 3.83 0.22 -6.10
CA ARG A 135 4.79 1.25 -5.70
C ARG A 135 5.47 0.83 -4.39
N MET A 136 6.80 0.86 -4.36
CA MET A 136 7.61 0.53 -3.19
C MET A 136 8.45 1.76 -2.82
N GLU A 137 8.45 2.12 -1.54
CA GLU A 137 9.19 3.25 -0.97
C GLU A 137 10.24 2.72 0.00
N PHE A 138 11.43 3.30 0.00
CA PHE A 138 12.58 2.80 0.74
C PHE A 138 13.08 3.83 1.75
N SER A 139 13.55 3.35 2.90
CA SER A 139 14.23 4.16 3.90
C SER A 139 15.57 4.68 3.36
N GLN A 140 16.22 5.59 4.08
CA GLN A 140 17.57 6.07 3.74
C GLN A 140 18.61 4.93 3.69
N ASN A 141 18.38 3.86 4.46
CA ASN A 141 19.26 2.68 4.47
C ASN A 141 18.94 1.69 3.34
N GLY A 142 17.89 1.97 2.55
CA GLY A 142 17.45 1.16 1.43
C GLY A 142 16.48 0.04 1.79
N ASP A 143 16.09 -0.10 3.05
CA ASP A 143 15.09 -1.08 3.49
C ASP A 143 13.68 -0.67 3.02
N LEU A 144 12.81 -1.63 2.75
CA LEU A 144 11.42 -1.33 2.42
C LEU A 144 10.76 -0.59 3.58
N TRP A 145 10.22 0.59 3.28
CA TRP A 145 9.52 1.46 4.22
C TRP A 145 8.01 1.27 4.09
N LYS A 146 7.51 1.36 2.86
CA LYS A 146 6.09 1.25 2.54
C LYS A 146 5.93 0.62 1.16
N ALA A 147 4.92 -0.22 0.98
CA ALA A 147 4.47 -0.61 -0.34
C ALA A 147 3.02 -0.18 -0.56
N THR A 148 2.64 0.01 -1.82
CA THR A 148 1.27 0.34 -2.20
C THR A 148 0.89 -0.44 -3.44
N LEU A 149 -0.17 -1.23 -3.33
CA LEU A 149 -0.90 -1.76 -4.47
C LEU A 149 -1.92 -0.74 -4.94
N ILE A 150 -1.99 -0.50 -6.25
CA ILE A 150 -2.83 0.55 -6.85
C ILE A 150 -3.57 -0.04 -8.06
N SER A 151 -4.89 -0.01 -8.04
CA SER A 151 -5.72 -0.32 -9.20
C SER A 151 -5.45 0.70 -10.30
N THR A 152 -5.19 0.23 -11.53
CA THR A 152 -5.04 1.07 -12.72
C THR A 152 -6.33 1.26 -13.48
#